data_AF-A0A2E6SYZ9-F1
#
_entry.id   AF-A0A2E6SYZ9-F1
#
_cell.length_a   1.000
_cell.length_b   1.000
_cell.length_c   1.000
_cell.angle_alpha   90.00
_cell.angle_beta   90.00
_cell.angle_gamma   90.00
#
_symmetry.space_group_name_H-M   'P 1'
#
loop_
_entity.id
_entity.type
_entity.pdbx_description
1 polymer ?
#
loop_
_entity_poly.entity_id
_entity_poly.type
_entity_poly.pdbx_seq_one_letter_code
_entity_poly.pdbx_strand_id
1 'polypeptide(L)'
;MKNLPENDDVEKGNDFIGDWLVSEKSSILGDRVYSIIISVDSVKNNQLNIQNLYALGIEEYVYVEESTFDPNSFTIPSQTVSNHSISGSGTLIDDQIEMTYFVDDSNVKDTVKTTCTKDFP
;
A
#
# COMPACT_ATOMS: atom_id res chain seq x y z
N MET A 1 28.07 6.93 -38.10
CA MET A 1 27.23 6.16 -37.15
C MET A 1 26.45 7.17 -36.33
N LYS A 2 25.11 7.15 -36.39
CA LYS A 2 24.27 7.99 -35.54
C LYS A 2 24.23 7.33 -34.16
N ASN A 3 24.65 8.05 -33.13
CA ASN A 3 24.45 7.63 -31.75
C ASN A 3 22.94 7.53 -31.49
N LEU A 4 22.49 6.37 -31.03
CA LEU A 4 21.15 6.19 -30.48
C LEU A 4 21.06 7.04 -29.19
N PRO A 5 19.91 7.63 -28.86
CA PRO A 5 19.75 8.36 -27.61
C PRO A 5 20.02 7.42 -26.43
N GLU A 6 20.87 7.86 -25.50
CA GLU A 6 21.06 7.24 -24.21
C GLU A 6 19.70 7.15 -23.52
N ASN A 7 19.34 5.92 -23.14
CA ASN A 7 18.11 5.61 -22.47
C ASN A 7 18.25 6.05 -21.01
N ASP A 8 18.11 7.36 -20.75
CA ASP A 8 18.03 7.96 -19.41
C ASP A 8 16.68 7.67 -18.73
N ASP A 9 16.11 6.49 -18.95
CA ASP A 9 15.10 5.93 -18.05
C ASP A 9 15.85 5.39 -16.82
N VAL A 10 16.39 6.31 -16.02
CA VAL A 10 16.66 6.05 -14.61
C VAL A 10 15.36 5.51 -14.06
N GLU A 11 15.37 4.24 -13.62
CA GLU A 11 14.32 3.64 -12.81
C GLU A 11 13.92 4.66 -11.74
N LYS A 12 12.86 5.44 -11.97
CA LYS A 12 12.12 6.06 -10.90
C LYS A 12 11.46 4.91 -10.18
N GLY A 13 12.21 4.30 -9.26
CA GLY A 13 11.68 3.35 -8.30
C GLY A 13 10.44 3.98 -7.71
N ASN A 14 9.33 3.27 -7.79
CA ASN A 14 8.07 3.75 -7.25
C ASN A 14 8.26 4.05 -5.75
N ASP A 15 8.05 5.30 -5.33
CA ASP A 15 8.36 5.78 -3.99
C ASP A 15 7.57 5.05 -2.89
N PHE A 16 6.45 4.40 -3.24
CA PHE A 16 5.70 3.52 -2.36
C PHE A 16 6.47 2.25 -1.99
N ILE A 17 7.37 1.74 -2.84
CA ILE A 17 8.06 0.46 -2.63
C ILE A 17 8.97 0.52 -1.40
N GLY A 18 8.92 -0.54 -0.59
CA GLY A 18 9.81 -0.76 0.54
C GLY A 18 9.06 -1.16 1.81
N ASP A 19 9.80 -1.14 2.91
CA ASP A 19 9.30 -1.48 4.24
C ASP A 19 8.80 -0.22 4.95
N TRP A 20 7.65 -0.33 5.59
CA TRP A 20 6.98 0.79 6.27
C TRP A 20 6.48 0.39 7.65
N LEU A 21 6.74 1.24 8.63
CA LEU A 21 6.15 1.15 9.96
C LEU A 21 4.79 1.85 9.94
N VAL A 22 3.72 1.09 10.19
CA VAL A 22 2.34 1.58 10.22
C VAL A 22 1.98 2.00 11.64
N SER A 23 1.52 3.24 11.80
CA SER A 23 0.77 3.70 12.97
C SER A 23 -0.72 3.68 12.63
N GLU A 24 -1.42 2.66 13.10
CA GLU A 24 -2.83 2.42 12.81
C GLU A 24 -3.77 2.97 13.89
N LYS A 25 -4.89 3.55 13.47
CA LYS A 25 -6.06 3.86 14.29
C LYS A 25 -7.27 3.11 13.75
N SER A 26 -7.59 1.98 14.37
CA SER A 26 -8.80 1.20 14.07
C SER A 26 -9.97 1.65 14.94
N SER A 27 -11.17 1.70 14.36
CA SER A 27 -12.40 2.01 15.09
C SER A 27 -12.89 0.86 15.98
N ILE A 28 -12.38 -0.36 15.77
CA ILE A 28 -12.79 -1.58 16.49
C ILE A 28 -11.67 -2.14 17.37
N LEU A 29 -10.45 -2.23 16.86
CA LEU A 29 -9.29 -2.85 17.51
C LEU A 29 -8.43 -1.84 18.29
N GLY A 30 -8.67 -0.54 18.11
CA GLY A 30 -7.89 0.52 18.73
C GLY A 30 -6.58 0.81 18.00
N ASP A 31 -5.63 1.41 18.71
CA ASP A 31 -4.36 1.82 18.11
C ASP A 31 -3.37 0.65 18.05
N ARG A 32 -2.72 0.47 16.90
CA ARG A 32 -1.75 -0.63 16.65
C ARG A 32 -0.54 -0.12 15.88
N VAL A 33 0.60 -0.79 16.08
CA VAL A 33 1.84 -0.53 15.34
C VAL A 33 2.39 -1.84 14.78
N TYR A 34 2.67 -1.88 13.48
CA TYR A 34 3.19 -3.06 12.78
C TYR A 34 3.88 -2.65 11.48
N SER A 35 4.74 -3.51 10.93
CA SER A 35 5.40 -3.26 9.65
C SER A 35 4.62 -3.86 8.47
N ILE A 36 4.61 -3.17 7.33
CA ILE A 36 4.12 -3.65 6.04
C ILE A 36 5.24 -3.60 5.01
N ILE A 37 5.09 -4.39 3.95
CA ILE A 37 5.99 -4.39 2.80
C ILE A 37 5.18 -4.02 1.57
N ILE A 38 5.63 -3.02 0.81
CA ILE A 38 5.05 -2.64 -0.47
C ILE A 38 6.00 -3.05 -1.59
N SER A 39 5.51 -3.83 -2.55
CA SER A 39 6.31 -4.35 -3.67
C SER A 39 5.54 -4.30 -4.99
N VAL A 40 6.25 -4.33 -6.11
CA VAL A 40 5.63 -4.43 -7.44
C VAL A 40 5.01 -5.81 -7.60
N ASP A 41 3.82 -5.87 -8.20
CA ASP A 41 3.22 -7.13 -8.60
C ASP A 41 4.03 -7.78 -9.74
N SER A 42 4.47 -9.02 -9.52
CA SER A 42 5.34 -9.75 -10.46
C SER A 42 4.68 -10.11 -11.80
N VAL A 43 3.36 -9.98 -11.89
CA VAL A 43 2.56 -10.32 -13.07
C VAL A 43 1.99 -9.06 -13.74
N LYS A 44 1.69 -8.02 -12.97
CA LYS A 44 1.07 -6.77 -13.45
C LYS A 44 1.88 -5.54 -13.07
N ASN A 45 2.56 -4.97 -14.06
CA ASN A 45 3.50 -3.86 -13.86
C ASN A 45 2.90 -2.54 -13.31
N ASN A 46 1.57 -2.38 -13.29
CA ASN A 46 0.88 -1.18 -12.78
C ASN A 46 0.14 -1.43 -11.45
N GLN A 47 0.49 -2.52 -10.76
CA GLN A 47 -0.13 -2.93 -9.52
C GLN A 47 0.97 -3.10 -8.47
N LEU A 48 0.69 -2.67 -7.24
CA LEU A 48 1.54 -2.94 -6.10
C LEU A 48 0.83 -3.90 -5.15
N ASN A 49 1.61 -4.63 -4.37
CA ASN A 49 1.14 -5.52 -3.32
C ASN A 49 1.59 -4.97 -1.96
N ILE A 50 0.64 -4.81 -1.03
CA ILE A 50 0.90 -4.42 0.36
C ILE A 50 0.72 -5.66 1.23
N GLN A 51 1.83 -6.18 1.77
CA GLN A 51 1.84 -7.32 2.68
C GLN A 51 1.56 -6.90 4.13
N ASN A 52 0.93 -7.77 4.89
CA ASN A 52 0.64 -7.59 6.32
C ASN A 52 -0.23 -6.36 6.65
N LEU A 53 -0.99 -5.83 5.68
CA LEU A 53 -1.98 -4.77 5.97
C LEU A 53 -2.97 -5.28 7.03
N TYR A 54 -3.38 -4.42 7.96
CA TYR A 54 -4.24 -4.75 9.10
C TYR A 54 -3.67 -5.82 10.06
N ALA A 55 -2.35 -6.06 9.99
CA ALA A 55 -1.63 -7.11 10.72
C ALA A 55 -2.14 -8.54 10.44
N LEU A 56 -2.56 -8.81 9.19
CA LEU A 56 -3.05 -10.13 8.77
C LEU A 56 -1.96 -11.21 8.66
N GLY A 57 -0.69 -10.83 8.63
CA GLY A 57 0.46 -11.70 8.43
C GLY A 57 1.20 -11.39 7.12
N ILE A 58 2.51 -11.68 7.10
CA ILE A 58 3.40 -11.36 5.96
C ILE A 58 3.12 -12.17 4.69
N GLU A 59 2.44 -13.31 4.83
CA GLU A 59 2.04 -14.15 3.69
C GLU A 59 0.79 -13.61 2.97
N GLU A 60 0.08 -12.69 3.61
CA GLU A 60 -1.16 -12.11 3.10
C GLU A 60 -0.87 -10.73 2.50
N TYR A 61 -1.41 -10.47 1.32
CA TYR A 61 -1.24 -9.20 0.61
C TYR A 61 -2.56 -8.68 0.08
N VAL A 62 -2.71 -7.35 0.07
CA VAL A 62 -3.72 -6.65 -0.71
C VAL A 62 -3.07 -6.06 -1.95
N TYR A 63 -3.77 -6.09 -3.08
CA TYR A 63 -3.32 -5.36 -4.25
C TYR A 63 -3.85 -3.92 -4.26
N VAL A 64 -3.05 -3.01 -4.82
CA VAL A 64 -3.42 -1.61 -5.02
C VAL A 64 -3.13 -1.17 -6.44
N GLU A 65 -3.93 -0.23 -6.90
CA GLU A 65 -3.82 0.38 -8.22
C GLU A 65 -3.35 1.82 -8.06
N GLU A 66 -2.20 2.11 -8.66
CA GLU A 66 -1.67 3.47 -8.71
C GLU A 66 -2.57 4.38 -9.54
N SER A 67 -2.77 5.61 -9.09
CA SER A 67 -3.58 6.58 -9.81
C SER A 67 -2.83 7.10 -11.03
N THR A 68 -3.51 7.10 -12.17
CA THR A 68 -2.98 7.69 -13.42
C THR A 68 -3.08 9.21 -13.45
N PHE A 69 -3.81 9.82 -12.51
CA PHE A 69 -4.03 11.27 -12.43
C PHE A 69 -3.22 11.94 -11.32
N ASP A 70 -2.84 11.18 -10.29
CA ASP A 70 -2.04 11.65 -9.15
C ASP A 70 -1.02 10.56 -8.77
N PRO A 71 0.25 10.69 -9.21
CA PRO A 71 1.27 9.65 -9.03
C PRO A 71 1.62 9.40 -7.56
N ASN A 72 1.21 10.30 -6.65
CA ASN A 72 1.39 10.14 -5.22
C ASN A 72 0.19 9.47 -4.57
N SER A 73 -0.72 8.87 -5.31
CA SER A 73 -1.90 8.21 -4.75
C SER A 73 -2.14 6.83 -5.33
N PHE A 74 -2.76 5.97 -4.53
CA PHE A 74 -3.26 4.67 -4.97
C PHE A 74 -4.64 4.42 -4.40
N THR A 75 -5.35 3.48 -5.03
CA THR A 75 -6.59 2.93 -4.50
C THR A 75 -6.38 1.48 -4.10
N ILE A 76 -7.08 1.04 -3.06
CA ILE A 76 -7.22 -0.37 -2.69
C ILE A 76 -8.60 -0.79 -3.22
N PRO A 77 -8.69 -1.47 -4.38
CA PRO A 77 -9.96 -1.96 -4.87
C PRO A 77 -10.55 -2.96 -3.89
N SER A 78 -11.89 -3.08 -3.89
CA SER A 78 -12.57 -4.05 -3.04
C SER A 78 -12.11 -5.46 -3.36
N GLN A 79 -11.56 -6.14 -2.37
CA GLN A 79 -11.01 -7.49 -2.49
C GLN A 79 -11.18 -8.26 -1.18
N THR A 80 -11.16 -9.58 -1.26
CA THR A 80 -11.23 -10.44 -0.07
C THR A 80 -9.86 -11.03 0.21
N VAL A 81 -9.32 -10.78 1.41
CA VAL A 81 -8.05 -11.34 1.90
C VAL A 81 -8.27 -11.90 3.30
N SER A 82 -7.90 -13.16 3.52
CA SER A 82 -8.09 -13.87 4.81
C SER A 82 -9.51 -13.73 5.40
N ASN A 83 -10.55 -13.84 4.57
CA ASN A 83 -11.97 -13.64 4.92
C ASN A 83 -12.39 -12.21 5.30
N HIS A 84 -11.55 -11.20 5.07
CA HIS A 84 -11.89 -9.80 5.24
C HIS A 84 -12.09 -9.15 3.87
N SER A 85 -13.18 -8.44 3.68
CA SER A 85 -13.36 -7.54 2.53
C SER A 85 -12.66 -6.21 2.81
N ILE A 86 -11.64 -5.87 2.01
CA ILE A 86 -10.78 -4.71 2.20
C ILE A 86 -10.92 -3.77 1.00
N SER A 87 -11.05 -2.47 1.29
CA SER A 87 -11.07 -1.40 0.27
C SER A 87 -10.63 -0.08 0.87
N GLY A 88 -10.14 0.85 0.07
CA GLY A 88 -9.62 2.13 0.58
C GLY A 88 -8.73 2.86 -0.41
N SER A 89 -7.89 3.73 0.11
CA SER A 89 -6.92 4.51 -0.66
C SER A 89 -5.76 4.97 0.22
N GLY A 90 -4.66 5.33 -0.44
CA GLY A 90 -3.52 5.95 0.20
C GLY A 90 -2.93 7.07 -0.63
N THR A 91 -2.21 7.96 0.04
CA THR A 91 -1.48 9.07 -0.57
C THR A 91 -0.11 9.19 0.07
N LEU A 92 0.93 9.29 -0.75
CA LEU A 92 2.27 9.65 -0.35
C LEU A 92 2.35 11.17 -0.17
N ILE A 93 2.68 11.60 1.04
CA ILE A 93 2.88 12.99 1.41
C ILE A 93 4.28 13.08 2.04
N ASP A 94 5.20 13.73 1.34
CA ASP A 94 6.63 13.70 1.65
C ASP A 94 7.13 12.24 1.76
N ASP A 95 7.66 11.84 2.92
CA ASP A 95 8.16 10.48 3.20
C ASP A 95 7.16 9.63 4.00
N GLN A 96 5.86 9.93 3.92
CA GLN A 96 4.81 9.23 4.65
C GLN A 96 3.67 8.79 3.75
N ILE A 97 3.14 7.59 4.00
CA ILE A 97 1.90 7.15 3.37
C ILE A 97 0.76 7.33 4.35
N GLU A 98 -0.18 8.21 4.03
CA GLU A 98 -1.46 8.31 4.72
C GLU A 98 -2.48 7.40 4.04
N MET A 99 -3.08 6.47 4.79
CA MET A 99 -4.14 5.61 4.26
C MET A 99 -5.44 5.78 5.03
N THR A 100 -6.55 5.63 4.32
CA THR A 100 -7.86 5.35 4.90
C THR A 100 -8.44 4.14 4.21
N TYR A 101 -8.77 3.10 4.97
CA TYR A 101 -9.32 1.87 4.43
C TYR A 101 -10.37 1.28 5.35
N PHE A 102 -11.12 0.32 4.81
CA PHE A 102 -12.20 -0.37 5.48
C PHE A 102 -11.92 -1.86 5.47
N VAL A 103 -12.26 -2.52 6.57
CA VAL A 103 -12.14 -3.97 6.72
C VAL A 103 -13.49 -4.49 7.19
N ASP A 104 -14.10 -5.39 6.44
CA ASP A 104 -15.41 -5.99 6.77
C ASP A 104 -15.26 -7.51 6.87
N ASP A 105 -15.55 -8.05 8.06
CA ASP A 105 -15.50 -9.50 8.35
C ASP A 105 -16.86 -10.20 8.16
N SER A 106 -17.79 -9.55 7.45
CA SER A 106 -19.21 -9.92 7.26
C SER A 106 -20.11 -9.70 8.48
N ASN A 107 -19.57 -9.29 9.63
CA ASN A 107 -20.35 -8.94 10.82
C ASN A 107 -20.24 -7.46 11.16
N VAL A 108 -19.02 -6.92 11.13
CA VAL A 108 -18.73 -5.53 11.46
C VAL A 108 -17.75 -4.95 10.45
N LYS A 109 -18.00 -3.70 10.08
CA LYS A 109 -17.12 -2.90 9.24
C LYS A 109 -16.25 -1.99 10.09
N ASP A 110 -14.95 -2.21 10.07
CA ASP A 110 -13.95 -1.31 10.63
C ASP A 110 -13.63 -0.17 9.66
N THR A 111 -13.38 1.01 10.22
CA THR A 111 -12.77 2.14 9.51
C THR A 111 -11.40 2.39 10.10
N VAL A 112 -10.38 2.28 9.26
CA VAL A 112 -8.98 2.35 9.66
C VAL A 112 -8.32 3.55 9.02
N LYS A 113 -7.59 4.32 9.83
CA LYS A 113 -6.73 5.41 9.36
C LYS A 113 -5.30 5.13 9.78
N THR A 114 -4.36 5.31 8.87
CA THR A 114 -2.95 5.03 9.16
C THR A 114 -2.03 6.12 8.65
N THR A 115 -0.91 6.26 9.34
CA THR A 115 0.27 6.94 8.83
C THR A 115 1.39 5.93 8.80
N CYS A 116 2.06 5.80 7.67
CA CYS A 116 3.18 4.90 7.48
C CYS A 116 4.45 5.70 7.29
N THR A 117 5.50 5.40 8.04
CA THR A 117 6.83 5.99 7.87
C THR A 117 7.78 4.91 7.39
N LYS A 118 8.77 5.23 6.55
CA LYS A 118 9.79 4.26 6.14
C LYS A 118 10.39 3.57 7.39
N ASP A 119 10.38 2.25 7.38
CA ASP A 119 10.98 1.44 8.45
C ASP A 119 12.48 1.40 8.16
N PHE A 120 13.26 2.24 8.86
CA PHE A 120 14.71 2.24 8.71
C PHE A 120 15.30 1.11 9.57
N PRO A 121 16.09 0.18 8.99
CA PRO A 121 16.86 -0.79 9.78
C PRO A 121 17.94 -0.12 10.65
#